data_AF-A0A6B9FUF7-F1
#
_entry.id   AF-A0A6B9FUF7-F1
#
_cell.length_a   1.000
_cell.length_b   1.000
_cell.length_c   1.000
_cell.angle_alpha   90.00
_cell.angle_beta   90.00
_cell.angle_gamma   90.00
#
_symmetry.space_group_name_H-M   'P 1'
#
loop_
_entity.id
_entity.type
_entity.pdbx_description
1 polymer ?
#
loop_
_entity_poly.entity_id
_entity_poly.type
_entity_poly.pdbx_seq_one_letter_code
_entity_poly.pdbx_strand_id
1 'polypeptide(L)'
;MTALELIRALAQDADIGVLVTDAVVDAPGPTILYANSAFGRLVGRDLPDVIGRSPRFMQGRDTRRATLDAFHRALASGERFHGYLTNYRADGAKYRAEIDCRPLRAADGRIENFVSFEREVLRRIGRPAVNGAGRYEPAIVSKTLLTGSFRALAVFEHA
;
A
#
# COMPACT_ATOMS: atom_id res chain seq x y z
N MET A 1 -8.50 21.83 -13.78
CA MET A 1 -7.59 20.80 -13.27
C MET A 1 -8.12 20.31 -11.94
N THR A 2 -8.54 19.05 -11.84
CA THR A 2 -9.03 18.43 -10.61
C THR A 2 -7.86 17.96 -9.73
N ALA A 3 -8.09 17.72 -8.45
CA ALA A 3 -7.08 17.14 -7.57
C ALA A 3 -6.55 15.78 -8.10
N LEU A 4 -7.43 14.98 -8.72
CA LEU A 4 -7.08 13.71 -9.32
C LEU A 4 -6.12 13.85 -10.50
N GLU A 5 -6.33 14.85 -11.36
CA GLU A 5 -5.44 15.14 -12.50
C GLU A 5 -4.05 15.54 -12.03
N LEU A 6 -3.96 16.38 -10.99
CA LEU A 6 -2.67 16.78 -10.41
C LEU A 6 -1.95 15.59 -9.76
N ILE A 7 -2.67 14.77 -8.97
CA ILE A 7 -2.10 13.57 -8.36
C ILE A 7 -1.60 12.61 -9.43
N ARG A 8 -2.39 12.38 -10.50
CA ARG A 8 -1.96 11.54 -11.61
C ARG A 8 -0.66 12.05 -12.24
N ALA A 9 -0.56 13.35 -12.51
CA ALA A 9 0.64 13.95 -13.10
C ALA A 9 1.88 13.80 -12.21
N LEU A 10 1.73 13.94 -10.89
CA LEU A 10 2.83 13.87 -9.93
C LEU A 10 3.23 12.43 -9.55
N ALA A 11 2.26 11.51 -9.52
CA ALA A 11 2.48 10.15 -9.01
C ALA A 11 2.87 9.13 -10.08
N GLN A 12 2.72 9.46 -11.37
CA GLN A 12 2.95 8.53 -12.48
C GLN A 12 4.34 7.86 -12.44
N ASP A 13 5.36 8.65 -12.11
CA ASP A 13 6.78 8.24 -12.09
C ASP A 13 7.32 8.01 -10.66
N ALA A 14 6.46 8.04 -9.65
CA ALA A 14 6.86 7.79 -8.28
C ALA A 14 7.16 6.30 -8.04
N ASP A 15 8.23 6.00 -7.31
CA ASP A 15 8.60 4.63 -6.93
C ASP A 15 7.71 4.04 -5.81
N ILE A 16 6.97 4.90 -5.10
CA ILE A 16 5.98 4.48 -4.11
C ILE A 16 4.64 4.19 -4.79
N GLY A 17 3.94 3.15 -4.32
CA GLY A 17 2.58 2.89 -4.77
C GLY A 17 1.66 4.02 -4.36
N VAL A 18 0.94 4.58 -5.32
CA VAL A 18 -0.07 5.62 -5.07
C VAL A 18 -1.39 5.15 -5.62
N LEU A 19 -2.44 5.26 -4.81
CA LEU A 19 -3.82 5.08 -5.24
C LEU A 19 -4.71 6.19 -4.69
N VAL A 20 -5.78 6.49 -5.42
CA VAL A 20 -6.86 7.39 -5.00
C VAL A 20 -8.17 6.62 -5.06
N THR A 21 -8.98 6.76 -4.01
CA THR A 21 -10.32 6.17 -3.94
C THR A 21 -11.41 7.22 -3.81
N ASP A 22 -12.66 6.82 -4.02
CA ASP A 22 -13.81 7.57 -3.49
C ASP A 22 -13.78 7.66 -1.95
N ALA A 23 -14.73 8.40 -1.36
CA ALA A 23 -14.85 8.61 0.07
C ALA A 23 -15.73 7.57 0.80
N VAL A 24 -16.16 6.50 0.14
CA VAL A 24 -17.10 5.52 0.74
C VAL A 24 -16.35 4.57 1.67
N VAL A 25 -16.40 4.81 2.98
CA VAL A 25 -15.64 4.01 3.98
C VAL A 25 -16.35 2.72 4.40
N ASP A 26 -17.67 2.71 4.36
CA ASP A 26 -18.49 1.57 4.75
C ASP A 26 -18.49 0.45 3.70
N ALA A 27 -18.95 -0.74 4.07
CA ALA A 27 -19.02 -1.87 3.16
C ALA A 27 -19.87 -1.53 1.91
N PRO A 28 -19.42 -1.90 0.68
CA PRO A 28 -18.32 -2.81 0.36
C PRO A 28 -16.90 -2.23 0.53
N GLY A 29 -16.77 -0.93 0.73
CA GLY A 29 -15.52 -0.19 0.95
C GLY A 29 -15.26 0.81 -0.16
N PRO A 30 -14.17 1.58 -0.05
CA PRO A 30 -13.88 2.63 -1.02
C PRO A 30 -13.48 2.02 -2.35
N THR A 31 -13.80 2.68 -3.45
CA THR A 31 -13.50 2.23 -4.82
C THR A 31 -12.27 2.94 -5.38
N ILE A 32 -11.32 2.21 -5.94
CA ILE A 32 -10.12 2.78 -6.57
C ILE A 32 -10.50 3.53 -7.86
N LEU A 33 -10.22 4.82 -7.90
CA LEU A 33 -10.42 5.70 -9.06
C LEU A 33 -9.13 5.89 -9.87
N TYR A 34 -7.98 5.74 -9.21
CA TYR A 34 -6.67 5.83 -9.82
C TYR A 34 -5.65 4.98 -9.04
N ALA A 35 -4.71 4.41 -9.76
CA ALA A 35 -3.50 3.81 -9.21
C ALA A 35 -2.33 4.05 -10.17
N ASN A 36 -1.13 4.27 -9.63
CA ASN A 36 0.08 4.42 -10.43
C ASN A 36 0.74 3.06 -10.75
N SER A 37 1.73 3.07 -11.65
CA SER A 37 2.42 1.85 -12.08
C SER A 37 3.14 1.13 -10.93
N ALA A 38 3.65 1.87 -9.93
CA ALA A 38 4.29 1.31 -8.75
C ALA A 38 3.29 0.52 -7.89
N PHE A 39 2.06 0.99 -7.75
CA PHE A 39 1.02 0.25 -7.05
C PHE A 39 0.66 -1.06 -7.78
N GLY A 40 0.52 -1.01 -9.10
CA GLY A 40 0.26 -2.22 -9.91
C GLY A 40 1.35 -3.29 -9.72
N ARG A 41 2.63 -2.88 -9.77
CA ARG A 41 3.77 -3.76 -9.45
C ARG A 41 3.73 -4.29 -8.02
N LEU A 42 3.41 -3.43 -7.05
CA LEU A 42 3.30 -3.82 -5.65
C LEU A 42 2.24 -4.91 -5.47
N VAL A 43 1.05 -4.76 -6.04
CA VAL A 43 -0.02 -5.76 -5.83
C VAL A 43 0.06 -6.96 -6.78
N GLY A 44 0.92 -6.89 -7.80
CA GLY A 44 1.04 -7.91 -8.84
C GLY A 44 -0.17 -7.97 -9.76
N ARG A 45 -0.80 -6.83 -10.07
CA ARG A 45 -1.96 -6.73 -10.97
C ARG A 45 -1.79 -5.59 -11.95
N ASP A 46 -2.35 -5.75 -13.13
CA ASP A 46 -2.45 -4.67 -14.10
C ASP A 46 -3.46 -3.61 -13.62
N LEU A 47 -3.20 -2.35 -13.96
CA LEU A 47 -4.04 -1.22 -13.50
C LEU A 47 -5.51 -1.35 -13.91
N PRO A 48 -5.87 -1.84 -15.11
CA PRO A 48 -7.27 -2.06 -15.48
C PRO A 48 -8.00 -3.05 -14.56
N ASP A 49 -7.29 -4.03 -13.97
CA ASP A 49 -7.87 -5.02 -13.05
C ASP A 49 -7.96 -4.51 -11.61
N VAL A 50 -7.41 -3.33 -11.35
CA VAL A 50 -7.35 -2.68 -10.02
C VAL A 50 -8.35 -1.56 -9.93
N ILE A 51 -8.45 -0.73 -10.97
CA ILE A 51 -9.38 0.41 -11.04
C ILE A 51 -10.81 -0.13 -10.97
N GLY A 52 -11.68 0.53 -10.18
CA GLY A 52 -13.06 0.12 -9.96
C GLY A 52 -13.25 -0.94 -8.87
N ARG A 53 -12.17 -1.40 -8.21
CA ARG A 53 -12.26 -2.37 -7.11
C ARG A 53 -11.96 -1.73 -5.77
N SER A 54 -12.40 -2.38 -4.69
CA SER A 54 -12.00 -1.97 -3.34
C SER A 54 -10.61 -2.48 -2.98
N PRO A 55 -9.71 -1.65 -2.38
CA PRO A 55 -8.38 -2.09 -1.92
C PRO A 55 -8.41 -3.27 -0.95
N ARG A 56 -9.58 -3.57 -0.37
CA ARG A 56 -9.83 -4.72 0.51
C ARG A 56 -9.49 -6.06 -0.13
N PHE A 57 -9.39 -6.16 -1.46
CA PHE A 57 -8.93 -7.39 -2.14
C PHE A 57 -7.51 -7.81 -1.72
N MET A 58 -6.69 -6.90 -1.19
CA MET A 58 -5.33 -7.20 -0.72
C MET A 58 -5.31 -7.84 0.67
N GLN A 59 -6.43 -7.83 1.39
CA GLN A 59 -6.52 -8.32 2.77
C GLN A 59 -6.76 -9.83 2.76
N GLY A 60 -6.26 -10.52 3.79
CA GLY A 60 -6.42 -11.95 3.93
C GLY A 60 -6.30 -12.42 5.38
N ARG A 61 -6.13 -13.72 5.57
CA ARG A 61 -6.20 -14.36 6.90
C ARG A 61 -5.26 -13.77 7.96
N ASP A 62 -4.08 -13.28 7.57
CA ASP A 62 -3.07 -12.75 8.50
C ASP A 62 -3.12 -11.22 8.61
N THR A 63 -4.09 -10.57 7.94
CA THR A 63 -4.36 -9.15 8.10
C THR A 63 -5.02 -8.93 9.46
N ARG A 64 -4.34 -8.22 10.37
CA ARG A 64 -4.81 -8.05 11.75
C ARG A 64 -6.09 -7.20 11.80
N ARG A 65 -7.16 -7.78 12.35
CA ARG A 65 -8.46 -7.11 12.49
C ARG A 65 -8.37 -5.80 13.27
N ALA A 66 -7.64 -5.78 14.39
CA ALA A 66 -7.47 -4.58 15.20
C ALA A 66 -6.85 -3.40 14.42
N THR A 67 -5.93 -3.68 13.48
CA THR A 67 -5.35 -2.64 12.62
C THR A 67 -6.33 -2.18 11.55
N LEU A 68 -7.13 -3.09 10.99
CA LEU A 68 -8.22 -2.73 10.06
C LEU A 68 -9.28 -1.86 10.73
N ASP A 69 -9.65 -2.18 11.97
CA ASP A 69 -10.63 -1.38 12.72
C ASP A 69 -10.07 0.01 13.04
N ALA A 70 -8.78 0.12 13.37
CA ALA A 70 -8.12 1.41 13.55
C ALA A 70 -8.06 2.22 12.25
N PHE A 71 -7.76 1.57 11.13
CA PHE A 71 -7.76 2.20 9.82
C PHE A 71 -9.16 2.70 9.45
N HIS A 72 -10.19 1.86 9.59
CA HIS A 72 -11.56 2.25 9.32
C HIS A 72 -12.02 3.42 10.20
N ARG A 73 -11.73 3.40 11.52
CA ARG A 73 -12.05 4.52 12.41
C ARG A 73 -11.39 5.84 11.98
N ALA A 74 -10.11 5.80 11.59
CA ALA A 74 -9.40 6.98 11.11
C ALA A 74 -10.08 7.56 9.86
N LEU A 75 -10.40 6.72 8.87
CA LEU A 75 -11.05 7.17 7.65
C LEU A 75 -12.47 7.69 7.89
N ALA A 76 -13.26 6.99 8.71
CA ALA A 76 -14.61 7.41 9.08
C ALA A 76 -14.63 8.75 9.83
N SER A 77 -13.57 9.03 10.60
CA SER A 77 -13.39 10.32 11.31
C SER A 77 -12.75 11.40 10.42
N GLY A 78 -12.40 11.07 9.18
CA GLY A 78 -11.75 12.00 8.27
C GLY A 78 -10.32 12.36 8.69
N GLU A 79 -9.62 11.43 9.31
CA GLU A 79 -8.26 11.57 9.79
C GLU A 79 -7.26 10.78 8.92
N ARG A 80 -5.98 11.14 9.02
CA ARG A 80 -4.88 10.38 8.41
C ARG A 80 -4.73 9.05 9.12
N PHE A 81 -4.59 7.98 8.36
CA PHE A 81 -4.08 6.71 8.86
C PHE A 81 -2.61 6.54 8.43
N HIS A 82 -1.72 6.24 9.37
CA HIS A 82 -0.37 5.77 9.08
C HIS A 82 -0.10 4.50 9.89
N GLY A 83 0.28 3.42 9.22
CA GLY A 83 0.48 2.15 9.89
C GLY A 83 0.94 1.04 8.97
N TYR A 84 0.87 -0.19 9.48
CA TYR A 84 1.36 -1.36 8.77
C TYR A 84 0.32 -2.48 8.73
N LEU A 85 0.12 -3.08 7.56
CA LEU A 85 -0.77 -4.23 7.35
C LEU A 85 -0.03 -5.41 6.73
N THR A 86 -0.53 -6.62 6.96
CA THR A 86 -0.18 -7.77 6.13
C THR A 86 -1.12 -7.75 4.94
N ASN A 87 -0.60 -7.60 3.73
CA ASN A 87 -1.35 -7.67 2.48
C ASN A 87 -0.87 -8.85 1.64
N TYR A 88 -1.66 -9.19 0.63
CA TYR A 88 -1.45 -10.30 -0.29
C TYR A 88 -1.41 -9.77 -1.73
N ARG A 89 -0.43 -10.23 -2.50
CA ARG A 89 -0.34 -9.99 -3.94
C ARG A 89 -1.31 -10.90 -4.70
N ALA A 90 -1.45 -10.68 -6.01
CA ALA A 90 -2.32 -11.50 -6.86
C ALA A 90 -1.96 -13.00 -6.85
N ASP A 91 -0.68 -13.33 -6.70
CA ASP A 91 -0.17 -14.70 -6.59
C ASP A 91 -0.34 -15.31 -5.18
N GLY A 92 -0.91 -14.55 -4.23
CA GLY A 92 -1.09 -14.95 -2.84
C GLY A 92 0.14 -14.74 -1.94
N ALA A 93 1.25 -14.22 -2.47
CA ALA A 93 2.42 -13.89 -1.67
C ALA A 93 2.10 -12.79 -0.64
N LYS A 94 2.51 -13.01 0.61
CA LYS A 94 2.34 -12.04 1.69
C LYS A 94 3.42 -10.98 1.64
N TYR A 95 3.05 -9.75 1.94
CA TYR A 95 3.99 -8.68 2.18
C TYR A 95 3.51 -7.78 3.32
N ARG A 96 4.45 -7.08 3.95
CA ARG A 96 4.14 -6.07 4.96
C ARG A 96 4.01 -4.73 4.23
N ALA A 97 2.78 -4.23 4.10
CA ALA A 97 2.51 -2.92 3.57
C ALA A 97 2.69 -1.87 4.67
N GLU A 98 3.51 -0.86 4.44
CA GLU A 98 3.37 0.44 5.10
C GLU A 98 2.38 1.27 4.31
N ILE A 99 1.38 1.84 5.00
CA ILE A 99 0.29 2.61 4.40
C ILE A 99 0.23 3.98 5.07
N ASP A 100 0.29 5.04 4.27
CA ASP A 100 -0.04 6.41 4.66
C ASP A 100 -1.24 6.87 3.83
N CYS A 101 -2.42 6.92 4.44
CA CYS A 101 -3.68 7.25 3.81
C CYS A 101 -4.20 8.58 4.37
N ARG A 102 -4.55 9.51 3.47
CA ARG A 102 -4.95 10.88 3.81
C ARG A 102 -6.26 11.25 3.13
N PRO A 103 -7.17 11.96 3.84
CA PRO A 103 -8.37 12.51 3.23
C PRO A 103 -8.01 13.68 2.30
N LEU A 104 -8.66 13.74 1.14
CA LEU A 104 -8.68 14.89 0.26
C LEU A 104 -10.01 15.60 0.43
N ARG A 105 -9.96 16.87 0.81
CA ARG A 105 -11.13 17.68 1.14
C ARG A 105 -11.41 18.71 0.05
N ALA A 106 -12.69 18.89 -0.26
CA ALA A 106 -13.16 20.03 -1.03
C ALA A 106 -13.05 21.33 -0.21
N ALA A 107 -13.30 22.45 -0.87
CA ALA A 107 -13.29 23.78 -0.24
C ALA A 107 -14.33 23.92 0.89
N ASP A 108 -15.43 23.17 0.84
CA ASP A 108 -16.47 23.12 1.88
C ASP A 108 -16.09 22.22 3.07
N GLY A 109 -14.91 21.60 3.05
CA GLY A 109 -14.42 20.70 4.09
C GLY A 109 -14.89 19.24 3.97
N ARG A 110 -15.79 18.92 3.02
CA ARG A 110 -16.25 17.56 2.74
C ARG A 110 -15.10 16.72 2.16
N ILE A 111 -15.00 15.47 2.59
CA ILE A 111 -14.03 14.53 2.02
C ILE A 111 -14.58 14.04 0.68
N GLU A 112 -13.81 14.24 -0.39
CA GLU A 112 -14.17 13.77 -1.73
C GLU A 112 -13.50 12.45 -2.06
N ASN A 113 -12.26 12.27 -1.59
CA ASN A 113 -11.42 11.14 -1.91
C ASN A 113 -10.48 10.82 -0.75
N PHE A 114 -9.87 9.64 -0.82
CA PHE A 114 -8.68 9.32 -0.06
C PHE A 114 -7.51 9.08 -1.01
N VAL A 115 -6.32 9.58 -0.64
CA VAL A 115 -5.06 9.24 -1.31
C VAL A 115 -4.25 8.36 -0.38
N SER A 116 -3.73 7.24 -0.89
CA SER A 116 -2.89 6.33 -0.13
C SER A 116 -1.53 6.17 -0.79
N PHE A 117 -0.50 6.19 0.04
CA PHE A 117 0.87 5.88 -0.32
C PHE A 117 1.24 4.55 0.31
N GLU A 118 1.64 3.58 -0.51
CA GLU A 118 1.92 2.22 -0.08
C GLU A 118 3.28 1.75 -0.57
N ARG A 119 4.01 1.09 0.32
CA ARG A 119 5.24 0.37 -0.03
C ARG A 119 5.37 -0.90 0.78
N GLU A 120 6.08 -1.86 0.23
CA GLU A 120 6.53 -3.00 1.02
C GLU A 120 7.67 -2.58 1.95
N VAL A 121 7.62 -3.09 3.17
CA VAL A 121 8.69 -2.90 4.14
C VAL A 121 9.13 -4.23 4.74
N LEU A 122 10.41 -4.34 5.07
CA LEU A 122 10.98 -5.46 5.80
C LEU A 122 11.17 -5.09 7.25
N ARG A 123 10.99 -6.07 8.14
CA ARG A 123 11.33 -5.89 9.56
C ARG A 123 12.85 -5.84 9.68
N ARG A 124 13.37 -4.78 10.30
CA ARG A 124 14.81 -4.69 10.59
C ARG A 124 15.24 -5.86 11.47
N ILE A 125 16.35 -6.48 11.12
CA ILE A 125 17.01 -7.50 11.95
C ILE A 125 17.82 -6.77 13.02
N GLY A 126 17.68 -7.20 14.28
CA GLY A 126 18.40 -6.63 15.41
C GLY A 126 17.58 -5.64 16.25
N ARG A 127 18.27 -4.97 17.18
CA ARG A 127 17.65 -4.03 18.12
C ARG A 127 17.19 -2.78 17.35
N PRO A 128 16.00 -2.23 17.64
CA PRO A 128 15.57 -0.97 17.03
C PRO A 128 16.64 0.11 17.24
N ALA A 129 16.99 0.83 16.18
CA ALA A 129 17.99 1.86 16.27
C ALA A 129 17.50 2.99 17.20
N VAL A 130 18.40 3.48 18.05
CA VAL A 130 18.08 4.52 19.05
C VAL A 130 17.80 5.88 18.37
N ASN A 131 18.18 6.04 17.10
CA ASN A 131 18.07 7.28 16.32
C ASN A 131 16.68 7.51 15.66
N GLY A 132 15.63 6.82 16.12
CA GLY A 132 14.29 6.98 15.57
C GLY A 132 14.04 6.29 14.22
N ALA A 133 15.03 5.58 13.66
CA ALA A 133 14.77 4.68 12.54
C ALA A 133 13.86 3.54 13.04
N GLY A 134 12.61 3.55 12.57
CA GLY A 134 11.57 2.64 13.02
C GLY A 134 11.90 1.15 12.81
N ARG A 135 11.01 0.27 13.27
CA ARG A 135 11.18 -1.20 13.21
C ARG A 135 11.20 -1.77 11.78
N TYR A 136 10.92 -0.95 10.78
CA TYR A 136 10.76 -1.34 9.39
C TYR A 136 11.63 -0.50 8.47
N GLU A 137 12.03 -1.08 7.34
CA GLU A 137 12.74 -0.40 6.26
C GLU A 137 12.11 -0.74 4.91
N PRO A 138 12.14 0.15 3.91
CA PRO A 138 11.63 -0.15 2.58
C PRO A 138 12.27 -1.42 2.01
N ALA A 139 11.44 -2.31 1.46
CA ALA A 139 11.96 -3.40 0.64
C ALA A 139 12.52 -2.78 -0.65
N ILE A 140 13.84 -2.76 -0.79
CA ILE A 140 14.47 -2.32 -2.02
C ILE A 140 14.29 -3.46 -3.03
N VAL A 141 13.30 -3.33 -3.91
CA VAL A 141 13.24 -4.18 -5.10
C VAL A 141 14.27 -3.62 -6.07
N SER A 142 15.50 -4.14 -6.00
CA SER A 142 16.51 -3.80 -7.00
C SER A 142 15.98 -4.15 -8.38
N LYS A 143 16.07 -3.21 -9.34
CA LYS A 143 15.60 -3.35 -10.73
C LYS A 143 16.17 -4.60 -11.44
N THR A 144 17.24 -5.18 -10.89
CA THR A 144 17.90 -6.40 -11.36
C THR A 144 17.16 -7.71 -11.01
N LEU A 145 16.23 -7.71 -10.05
CA LEU A 145 15.55 -8.94 -9.60
C LEU A 145 14.34 -9.35 -10.45
N LEU A 146 13.97 -8.55 -11.47
CA LEU A 146 12.85 -8.86 -12.37
C LEU A 146 13.25 -9.63 -13.64
N THR A 147 14.54 -9.95 -13.83
CA THR A 147 15.04 -10.78 -14.95
C THR A 147 15.76 -12.06 -14.52
N GLY A 148 15.77 -12.39 -13.22
CA GLY A 148 16.44 -13.57 -12.70
C GLY A 148 15.46 -14.58 -12.13
N SER A 149 15.19 -15.64 -12.88
CA SER A 149 14.49 -16.84 -12.46
C SER A 149 14.84 -17.25 -11.03
N PHE A 150 13.84 -17.65 -10.25
CA PHE A 150 13.99 -18.40 -9.02
C PHE A 150 14.97 -19.58 -9.24
N ARG A 151 16.22 -19.44 -8.78
CA ARG A 151 17.02 -20.60 -8.39
C ARG A 151 16.85 -20.74 -6.90
N ALA A 152 16.22 -21.85 -6.55
CA ALA A 152 16.09 -22.37 -5.20
C ALA A 152 17.34 -22.12 -4.37
N LEU A 153 17.11 -21.70 -3.13
CA LEU A 153 18.04 -21.81 -2.02
C LEU A 153 18.48 -23.28 -1.90
N ALA A 154 19.58 -23.60 -2.56
CA ALA A 154 20.48 -24.66 -2.15
C ALA A 154 21.67 -23.98 -1.45
N VAL A 155 22.35 -24.76 -0.60
CA VAL A 155 23.51 -24.39 0.24
C VAL A 155 23.15 -23.88 1.64
N PHE A 156 22.63 -24.79 2.47
CA PHE A 156 23.31 -25.07 3.73
C PHE A 156 24.05 -26.41 3.55
N GLU A 157 25.35 -26.35 3.27
CA GLU A 157 26.29 -27.44 3.54
C GLU A 157 27.51 -26.83 4.22
N HIS A 158 27.59 -27.01 5.54
CA HIS A 158 28.82 -27.02 6.31
C HIS A 158 28.61 -27.97 7.49
N ALA A 159 29.07 -29.22 7.32
CA ALA A 159 29.70 -30.07 8.33
C ALA A 159 30.23 -31.32 7.63
#